data_AF-A0A7Y2JRM1-F1
#
_entry.id   AF-A0A7Y2JRM1-F1
#
_cell.length_a   1.000
_cell.length_b   1.000
_cell.length_c   1.000
_cell.angle_alpha   90.00
_cell.angle_beta   90.00
_cell.angle_gamma   90.00
#
_symmetry.space_group_name_H-M   'P 1'
#
loop_
_entity.id
_entity.type
_entity.pdbx_description
1 polymer ?
#
loop_
_entity_poly.entity_id
_entity_poly.type
_entity_poly.pdbx_seq_one_letter_code
_entity_poly.pdbx_strand_id
1 'polypeptide(L)'
;MNEAARDHMLDGLVQDYTRLDLSTSDRVMLDYVAKLTRRPGEMTERDVAVLRDAGFDDRAIHDICAVTAYFAFVNRIADGLGVELEDREG
;
A
#
# COMPACT_ATOMS: atom_id res chain seq x y z
N MET A 1 15.30 5.09 16.27
CA MET A 1 15.24 3.74 15.67
C MET A 1 16.58 3.47 15.01
N ASN A 2 17.24 2.35 15.31
CA ASN A 2 18.51 1.95 14.67
C ASN A 2 18.23 1.41 13.26
N GLU A 3 19.21 1.47 12.36
CA GLU A 3 19.17 1.03 10.96
C GLU A 3 18.69 -0.43 10.83
N ALA A 4 19.26 -1.35 11.59
CA ALA A 4 18.84 -2.76 11.60
C ALA A 4 17.37 -2.98 12.00
N ALA A 5 16.81 -2.12 12.86
CA ALA A 5 15.41 -2.22 13.26
C ALA A 5 14.47 -1.67 12.18
N ARG A 6 14.92 -0.66 11.42
CA ARG A 6 14.19 -0.13 10.26
C ARG A 6 14.17 -1.15 9.13
N ASP A 7 15.30 -1.78 8.84
CA ASP A 7 15.38 -2.79 7.77
C ASP A 7 14.49 -4.00 8.09
N HIS A 8 14.48 -4.47 9.34
CA HIS A 8 13.58 -5.54 9.77
C HIS A 8 12.08 -5.17 9.64
N MET A 9 11.72 -3.91 9.93
CA MET A 9 10.36 -3.41 9.74
C MET A 9 9.98 -3.36 8.25
N LEU A 10 10.90 -2.91 7.39
CA LEU A 10 10.71 -2.87 5.94
C LEU A 10 10.53 -4.26 5.36
N ASP A 11 11.37 -5.22 5.76
CA ASP A 11 11.26 -6.61 5.34
C ASP A 11 9.89 -7.20 5.74
N GLY A 12 9.46 -6.94 6.98
CA GLY A 12 8.15 -7.37 7.45
C GLY A 12 6.99 -6.75 6.67
N LEU A 13 7.11 -5.49 6.26
CA LEU A 13 6.09 -4.79 5.47
C LEU A 13 5.95 -5.39 4.07
N VAL A 14 7.08 -5.73 3.44
CA VAL A 14 7.15 -6.36 2.11
C VAL A 14 6.57 -7.77 2.15
N GLN A 15 6.85 -8.53 3.21
CA GLN A 15 6.40 -9.93 3.32
C GLN A 15 4.92 -10.05 3.71
N ASP A 16 4.53 -9.47 4.85
CA ASP A 16 3.17 -9.53 5.38
C ASP A 16 2.95 -8.44 6.43
N TYR A 17 2.49 -7.27 6.00
CA TYR A 17 2.20 -6.15 6.88
C TYR A 17 1.17 -6.47 7.99
N THR A 18 0.37 -7.53 7.82
CA THR A 18 -0.67 -7.88 8.81
C THR A 18 -0.10 -8.44 10.10
N ARG A 19 1.16 -8.89 10.09
CA ARG A 19 1.88 -9.43 11.26
C ARG A 19 2.66 -8.38 12.03
N LEU A 20 2.73 -7.15 11.51
CA LEU A 20 3.43 -6.05 12.15
C LEU A 20 2.56 -5.39 13.23
N ASP A 21 3.21 -4.93 14.28
CA ASP A 21 2.62 -4.06 15.30
C ASP A 21 2.58 -2.63 14.74
N LEU A 22 1.51 -2.34 14.00
CA LEU A 22 1.28 -1.06 13.34
C LEU A 22 0.32 -0.20 14.15
N SER A 23 0.44 1.13 13.99
CA SER A 23 -0.61 2.03 14.45
C SER A 23 -1.94 1.69 13.77
N THR A 24 -3.06 1.98 14.44
CA THR A 24 -4.40 1.77 13.87
C THR A 24 -4.55 2.45 12.51
N SER A 25 -4.03 3.67 12.36
CA SER A 25 -4.08 4.41 11.09
C SER A 25 -3.26 3.75 9.99
N ASP A 26 -2.05 3.28 10.27
CA ASP A 26 -1.20 2.62 9.27
C ASP A 26 -1.83 1.30 8.81
N ARG A 27 -2.39 0.53 9.74
CA ARG A 27 -3.07 -0.72 9.43
C ARG A 27 -4.29 -0.50 8.54
N VAL A 28 -5.14 0.48 8.90
CA VAL A 28 -6.32 0.85 8.11
C VAL A 28 -5.93 1.34 6.70
N MET A 29 -4.89 2.17 6.59
CA MET A 29 -4.35 2.60 5.31
C MET A 29 -3.89 1.41 4.46
N LEU A 30 -3.09 0.50 5.03
CA LEU A 30 -2.58 -0.66 4.30
C LEU A 30 -3.69 -1.64 3.91
N ASP A 31 -4.71 -1.84 4.74
CA ASP A 31 -5.89 -2.64 4.42
C ASP A 31 -6.65 -2.06 3.22
N TYR A 32 -6.82 -0.74 3.15
CA TYR A 32 -7.39 -0.04 2.00
C TYR A 32 -6.54 -0.25 0.74
N VAL A 33 -5.23 0.02 0.82
CA VAL A 33 -4.26 -0.13 -0.29
C VAL A 33 -4.28 -1.56 -0.83
N ALA A 34 -4.29 -2.54 0.07
CA ALA A 34 -4.25 -3.95 -0.29
C ALA A 34 -5.58 -4.42 -0.91
N LYS A 35 -6.73 -3.86 -0.49
CA LYS A 35 -8.03 -4.11 -1.14
C LYS A 35 -8.08 -3.48 -2.52
N LEU A 36 -7.74 -2.19 -2.66
CA LEU A 36 -7.78 -1.46 -3.93
C LEU A 36 -6.85 -2.09 -4.98
N THR A 37 -5.70 -2.62 -4.57
CA THR A 37 -4.78 -3.32 -5.48
C THR A 37 -5.35 -4.65 -5.99
N ARG A 38 -5.90 -5.47 -5.08
CA ARG A 38 -6.27 -6.88 -5.37
C ARG A 38 -7.70 -7.04 -5.87
N ARG A 39 -8.62 -6.22 -5.39
CA ARG A 39 -10.07 -6.32 -5.63
C ARG A 39 -10.67 -4.93 -5.88
N PRO A 40 -10.17 -4.15 -6.85
CA PRO A 40 -10.66 -2.79 -7.11
C PRO A 40 -12.16 -2.74 -7.42
N GLY A 41 -12.73 -3.79 -8.02
CA GLY A 41 -14.17 -3.88 -8.31
C GLY A 41 -15.07 -4.06 -7.08
N GLU A 42 -14.51 -4.37 -5.91
CA GLU A 42 -15.25 -4.51 -4.64
C GLU A 42 -15.15 -3.26 -3.76
N MET A 43 -14.56 -2.17 -4.26
CA MET A 43 -14.42 -0.92 -3.52
C MET A 43 -15.78 -0.23 -3.35
N THR A 44 -15.99 0.35 -2.18
CA THR A 44 -17.23 1.02 -1.78
C THR A 44 -16.92 2.32 -1.03
N GLU A 45 -17.92 3.18 -0.87
CA GLU A 45 -17.81 4.39 -0.05
C GLU A 45 -17.43 4.10 1.41
N ARG A 46 -17.77 2.90 1.91
CA ARG A 46 -17.40 2.47 3.26
C ARG A 46 -15.90 2.35 3.46
N ASP A 47 -15.15 1.93 2.43
CA ASP A 47 -13.70 1.80 2.52
C ASP A 47 -13.03 3.18 2.70
N VAL A 48 -13.60 4.22 2.08
CA VAL A 48 -13.18 5.61 2.26
C VAL A 48 -13.59 6.14 3.64
N ALA A 49 -14.80 5.81 4.11
CA ALA A 49 -15.25 6.22 5.43
C ALA A 49 -14.34 5.69 6.55
N VAL A 50 -13.89 4.43 6.45
CA VAL A 50 -12.96 3.84 7.42
C VAL A 50 -11.61 4.59 7.47
N LEU A 51 -11.12 5.10 6.34
CA LEU A 51 -9.93 5.97 6.34
C LEU A 51 -10.20 7.30 7.07
N ARG A 52 -11.36 7.93 6.84
CA ARG A 52 -11.73 9.16 7.57
C ARG A 52 -11.83 8.92 9.08
N ASP A 53 -12.43 7.82 9.48
CA ASP A 53 -12.56 7.43 10.90
C ASP A 53 -11.20 7.17 11.56
N ALA A 54 -10.20 6.77 10.77
CA ALA A 54 -8.81 6.62 11.21
C ALA A 54 -8.03 7.95 11.26
N GLY A 55 -8.66 9.08 10.93
CA GLY A 55 -8.09 10.43 11.04
C GLY A 55 -7.47 10.98 9.75
N PHE A 56 -7.61 10.30 8.61
CA PHE A 56 -7.15 10.84 7.33
C PHE A 56 -8.12 11.89 6.78
N ASP A 57 -7.59 13.03 6.34
CA ASP A 57 -8.36 14.04 5.63
C ASP A 57 -8.58 13.65 4.15
N ASP A 58 -9.47 14.37 3.46
CA ASP A 58 -9.83 14.05 2.07
C ASP A 58 -8.61 14.12 1.13
N ARG A 59 -7.63 14.98 1.42
CA ARG A 59 -6.40 15.08 0.64
C ARG A 59 -5.52 13.85 0.82
N ALA A 60 -5.30 13.41 2.06
CA ALA A 60 -4.55 12.21 2.37
C ALA A 60 -5.20 10.97 1.76
N ILE A 61 -6.53 10.85 1.83
CA ILE A 61 -7.30 9.77 1.20
C ILE A 61 -7.10 9.76 -0.31
N HIS A 62 -7.19 10.93 -0.95
CA HIS A 62 -6.94 11.07 -2.37
C HIS A 62 -5.51 10.62 -2.72
N ASP A 63 -4.51 11.05 -1.95
CA ASP A 63 -3.11 10.70 -2.18
C ASP A 63 -2.87 9.18 -2.01
N ILE A 64 -3.44 8.56 -0.98
CA ILE A 64 -3.42 7.10 -0.78
C ILE A 64 -3.99 6.39 -2.01
N CYS A 65 -5.15 6.83 -2.49
CA CYS A 65 -5.81 6.25 -3.66
C CYS A 65 -4.98 6.41 -4.93
N ALA A 66 -4.49 7.62 -5.20
CA ALA A 66 -3.74 7.97 -6.40
C ALA A 66 -2.41 7.19 -6.49
N VAL A 67 -1.66 7.15 -5.38
CA VAL A 67 -0.38 6.41 -5.31
C VAL A 67 -0.63 4.92 -5.52
N THR A 68 -1.64 4.35 -4.85
CA THR A 68 -2.01 2.93 -5.01
C THR A 68 -2.36 2.61 -6.46
N ALA A 69 -3.22 3.44 -7.07
CA ALA A 69 -3.66 3.24 -8.45
C ALA A 69 -2.50 3.35 -9.44
N TYR A 70 -1.60 4.30 -9.24
CA TYR A 70 -0.41 4.48 -10.09
C TYR A 70 0.50 3.24 -10.08
N PHE A 71 0.87 2.74 -8.90
CA PHE A 71 1.70 1.53 -8.80
C PHE A 71 0.98 0.31 -9.35
N ALA A 72 -0.31 0.15 -9.08
CA ALA A 72 -1.09 -0.95 -9.64
C ALA A 72 -1.19 -0.87 -11.18
N PHE A 73 -1.19 0.33 -11.77
CA PHE A 73 -1.11 0.50 -13.23
C PHE A 73 0.27 0.10 -13.77
N VAL A 74 1.36 0.65 -13.20
CA VAL A 74 2.73 0.36 -13.62
C VAL A 74 3.03 -1.14 -13.53
N ASN A 75 2.68 -1.78 -12.40
CA ASN A 75 2.90 -3.21 -12.21
C ASN A 75 2.15 -4.03 -13.26
N ARG A 76 0.89 -3.67 -13.58
CA ARG A 76 0.12 -4.38 -14.61
C ARG A 76 0.71 -4.23 -16.02
N ILE A 77 1.32 -3.09 -16.33
CA ILE A 77 2.04 -2.91 -17.61
C ILE A 77 3.30 -3.77 -17.63
N ALA A 78 4.10 -3.74 -16.56
CA ALA A 78 5.32 -4.54 -16.47
C ALA A 78 5.01 -6.05 -16.56
N ASP A 79 4.12 -6.54 -15.69
CA ASP A 79 3.71 -7.95 -15.64
C ASP A 79 3.01 -8.38 -16.93
N GLY A 80 2.16 -7.53 -17.50
CA GLY A 80 1.39 -7.83 -18.71
C GLY A 80 2.24 -7.88 -19.99
N LEU A 81 3.39 -7.19 -20.01
CA LEU A 81 4.32 -7.18 -21.13
C LEU A 81 5.56 -8.05 -20.90
N GLY A 82 5.72 -8.63 -19.69
CA GLY A 82 6.90 -9.40 -19.32
C GLY A 82 8.17 -8.55 -19.20
N VAL A 83 8.03 -7.28 -18.77
CA VAL A 83 9.18 -6.39 -18.53
C VAL A 83 9.84 -6.82 -17.22
N GLU A 84 11.09 -7.25 -17.30
CA GLU A 84 11.92 -7.48 -16.13
C GLU A 84 12.41 -6.12 -15.58
N LEU A 85 12.36 -5.96 -14.27
CA LEU A 85 13.01 -4.83 -13.61
C LEU A 85 14.52 -5.00 -13.84
N GLU A 86 15.21 -3.93 -14.28
CA GLU A 86 16.67 -3.95 -14.36
C GLU A 86 17.24 -4.36 -13.00
N ASP A 87 18.16 -5.33 -13.01
CA ASP A 87 18.92 -5.71 -11.82
C ASP A 87 19.51 -4.43 -11.23
N ARG A 88 19.26 -4.21 -9.94
CA ARG A 88 19.84 -3.08 -9.21
C ARG A 88 21.33 -3.33 -8.99
N GLU A 89 22.11 -3.43 -10.07
CA GLU A 89 23.56 -3.40 -10.04
C GLU A 89 24.04 -1.98 -10.38
N GLY A 90 24.42 -1.27 -9.33
CA GLY A 90 25.19 -0.03 -9.36
C GLY A 90 25.99 0.06 -8.07
#